data_AF-A0A6B2NXS1-F1
#
_entry.id   AF-A0A6B2NXS1-F1
#
_cell.length_a   1.000
_cell.length_b   1.000
_cell.length_c   1.000
_cell.angle_alpha   90.00
_cell.angle_beta   90.00
_cell.angle_gamma   90.00
#
_symmetry.space_group_name_H-M   'P 1'
#
loop_
_entity.id
_entity.type
_entity.pdbx_description
1 polymer ?
#
loop_
_entity_poly.entity_id
_entity_poly.type
_entity_poly.pdbx_seq_one_letter_code
_entity_poly.pdbx_strand_id
1 'polypeptide(L)'
;METAAAFGVILTMLFVGLELRRSNIEASLSNTRDQLTMLSTFKAVTNDQYMADLVQRGRASYTDLNASEKIAFGLYLEQGIHASMAVYYHSGRDITDAQASMQSSERHLKAILDHPGAREWWVENRQSSPLIDFGRRRVDDILGT
;
A
#
# COMPACT_ATOMS: atom_id res chain seq x y z
N MET A 1 -18.86 -50.98 -15.85
CA MET A 1 -18.99 -49.59 -16.37
C MET A 1 -18.86 -48.55 -15.25
N GLU A 2 -19.28 -48.84 -14.02
CA GLU A 2 -19.22 -47.90 -12.88
C GLU A 2 -17.79 -47.50 -12.48
N THR A 3 -16.81 -48.40 -12.58
CA THR A 3 -15.41 -48.11 -12.24
C THR A 3 -14.77 -47.06 -13.16
N ALA A 4 -15.06 -47.10 -14.46
CA ALA A 4 -14.55 -46.13 -15.43
C ALA A 4 -15.11 -44.72 -15.18
N ALA A 5 -16.38 -44.62 -14.79
CA ALA A 5 -17.00 -43.36 -14.40
C ALA A 5 -16.34 -42.77 -13.13
N ALA A 6 -16.07 -43.61 -12.12
CA ALA A 6 -15.36 -43.19 -10.92
C ALA A 6 -13.94 -42.67 -11.21
N PHE A 7 -13.19 -43.34 -12.08
CA PHE A 7 -11.88 -42.84 -12.53
C PHE A 7 -11.98 -41.50 -13.26
N GLY A 8 -13.00 -41.31 -14.09
CA GLY A 8 -13.27 -40.03 -14.74
C GLY A 8 -13.47 -38.89 -13.73
N VAL A 9 -14.31 -39.10 -12.71
CA VAL A 9 -14.54 -38.10 -11.65
C VAL A 9 -13.26 -37.77 -10.89
N ILE A 10 -12.47 -38.79 -10.51
CA ILE A 10 -11.20 -38.58 -9.79
C ILE A 10 -10.23 -37.75 -10.63
N LEU A 11 -10.08 -38.06 -11.91
CA LEU A 11 -9.21 -37.31 -12.82
C LEU A 11 -9.69 -35.86 -13.01
N THR A 12 -11.00 -35.63 -13.13
CA THR A 12 -11.57 -34.28 -13.19
C THR A 12 -11.30 -33.50 -11.91
N MET A 13 -11.45 -34.11 -10.72
CA MET A 13 -11.16 -33.44 -9.45
C MET A 13 -9.66 -33.09 -9.32
N LEU A 14 -8.76 -33.98 -9.73
CA LEU A 14 -7.32 -33.69 -9.78
C LEU A 14 -7.00 -32.54 -10.72
N PHE A 15 -7.61 -32.53 -11.91
CA PHE A 15 -7.45 -31.45 -12.88
C PHE A 15 -7.94 -30.11 -12.32
N VAL A 16 -9.13 -30.07 -11.72
CA VAL A 16 -9.67 -28.86 -11.06
C VAL A 16 -8.75 -28.39 -9.93
N GLY A 17 -8.24 -29.30 -9.10
CA GLY A 17 -7.30 -28.95 -8.04
C GLY A 17 -6.01 -28.33 -8.54
N LEU A 18 -5.45 -28.85 -9.64
CA LEU A 18 -4.28 -28.27 -10.30
C LEU A 18 -4.57 -26.89 -10.90
N GLU A 19 -5.73 -26.73 -11.53
CA GLU A 19 -6.14 -25.47 -12.13
C GLU A 19 -6.37 -24.38 -11.07
N LEU A 20 -7.02 -24.72 -9.95
CA LEU A 20 -7.18 -23.81 -8.82
C LEU A 20 -5.82 -23.38 -8.25
N ARG A 21 -4.86 -24.30 -8.15
CA ARG A 21 -3.51 -23.98 -7.69
C ARG A 21 -2.80 -23.01 -8.64
N ARG A 22 -2.90 -23.23 -9.96
CA ARG A 22 -2.32 -22.32 -10.97
C ARG A 22 -2.97 -20.95 -10.93
N SER A 23 -4.30 -20.91 -10.91
CA SER A 23 -5.08 -19.68 -10.80
C SER A 23 -4.71 -18.87 -9.56
N ASN A 24 -4.53 -19.53 -8.41
CA ASN A 24 -4.09 -18.86 -7.17
C ASN A 24 -2.69 -18.26 -7.30
N ILE A 25 -1.75 -18.95 -7.96
CA ILE A 25 -0.39 -18.43 -8.19
C ILE A 25 -0.43 -17.22 -9.12
N GLU A 26 -1.18 -17.30 -10.22
CA GLU A 26 -1.34 -16.19 -11.17
C GLU A 26 -1.99 -14.96 -10.51
N ALA A 27 -3.04 -15.18 -9.71
CA ALA A 27 -3.69 -14.12 -8.95
C ALA A 27 -2.70 -13.47 -7.96
N SER A 28 -1.89 -14.27 -7.26
CA SER A 28 -0.85 -13.76 -6.37
C SER A 28 0.18 -12.90 -7.11
N LEU A 29 0.67 -13.36 -8.27
CA LEU A 29 1.65 -12.62 -9.08
C LEU A 29 1.06 -11.31 -9.63
N SER A 30 -0.20 -11.33 -10.07
CA SER A 30 -0.90 -10.13 -10.53
C SER A 30 -1.03 -9.11 -9.39
N ASN A 31 -1.47 -9.55 -8.21
CA ASN A 31 -1.60 -8.67 -7.05
C ASN A 31 -0.26 -8.04 -6.64
N THR A 32 0.82 -8.81 -6.65
CA THR A 32 2.17 -8.29 -6.37
C THR A 32 2.59 -7.25 -7.42
N ARG A 33 2.32 -7.50 -8.70
CA ARG A 33 2.63 -6.56 -9.78
C ARG A 33 1.86 -5.26 -9.62
N ASP A 34 0.58 -5.32 -9.26
CA ASP A 34 -0.25 -4.12 -9.07
C ASP A 34 0.24 -3.27 -7.90
N GLN A 35 0.65 -3.91 -6.79
CA GLN A 35 1.26 -3.22 -5.65
C GLN A 35 2.58 -2.54 -6.02
N LEU A 36 3.47 -3.25 -6.73
CA LEU A 36 4.74 -2.69 -7.18
C LEU A 36 4.51 -1.54 -8.17
N THR A 37 3.49 -1.65 -9.03
CA THR A 37 3.10 -0.59 -9.96
C THR A 37 2.62 0.64 -9.20
N MET A 38 1.71 0.47 -8.23
CA MET A 38 1.24 1.58 -7.38
C MET A 38 2.39 2.27 -6.64
N LEU A 39 3.31 1.49 -6.05
CA LEU A 39 4.46 2.04 -5.34
C LEU A 39 5.44 2.76 -6.30
N SER A 40 5.66 2.20 -7.49
CA SER A 40 6.50 2.81 -8.53
C SER A 40 5.90 4.13 -9.00
N THR A 41 4.60 4.16 -9.29
CA THR A 41 3.87 5.37 -9.68
C THR A 41 3.93 6.44 -8.59
N PHE A 42 3.74 6.07 -7.32
CA PHE A 42 3.88 6.99 -6.20
C PHE A 42 5.29 7.60 -6.14
N LYS A 43 6.34 6.77 -6.23
CA LYS A 43 7.73 7.25 -6.20
C LYS A 43 8.08 8.10 -7.43
N ALA A 44 7.48 7.82 -8.58
CA ALA A 44 7.69 8.59 -9.79
C ALA A 44 7.14 10.02 -9.71
N VAL A 45 6.25 10.33 -8.76
CA VAL A 45 5.75 11.71 -8.52
C VAL A 45 6.91 12.67 -8.28
N THR A 46 7.96 12.25 -7.58
CA THR A 46 9.14 13.09 -7.29
C THR A 46 10.18 13.08 -8.42
N ASN A 47 9.91 12.49 -9.58
CA ASN A 47 10.74 12.70 -10.78
C ASN A 47 10.48 14.07 -11.41
N ASP A 48 9.32 14.67 -11.13
CA ASP A 48 9.05 16.07 -11.45
C ASP A 48 9.74 16.98 -10.42
N GLN A 49 10.50 17.96 -10.92
CA GLN A 49 11.34 18.81 -10.07
C GLN A 49 10.50 19.70 -9.15
N TYR A 50 9.33 20.15 -9.61
CA TYR A 50 8.42 20.96 -8.79
C TYR A 50 7.86 20.11 -7.64
N MET A 51 7.41 18.89 -7.90
CA MET A 51 6.96 17.98 -6.86
C MET A 51 8.08 17.58 -5.89
N ALA A 52 9.30 17.39 -6.37
CA ALA A 52 10.45 17.10 -5.50
C ALA A 52 10.73 18.27 -4.52
N ASP A 53 10.74 19.51 -5.02
CA ASP A 53 10.88 20.72 -4.20
C ASP A 53 9.73 20.88 -3.20
N LEU A 54 8.49 20.71 -3.67
CA LEU A 54 7.30 20.77 -2.82
C LEU A 54 7.36 19.74 -1.70
N VAL A 55 7.71 18.49 -2.00
CA VAL A 55 7.86 17.44 -0.98
C VAL A 55 8.94 17.80 0.03
N GLN A 56 10.05 18.40 -0.41
CA GLN A 56 11.12 18.83 0.49
C GLN A 56 10.65 19.96 1.43
N ARG A 57 9.99 20.99 0.90
CA ARG A 57 9.45 22.09 1.72
C ARG A 57 8.33 21.63 2.64
N GLY A 58 7.38 20.85 2.12
CA GLY A 58 6.29 20.28 2.90
C GLY A 58 6.77 19.34 3.99
N ARG A 59 7.90 18.64 3.80
CA ARG A 59 8.53 17.86 4.86
C ARG A 59 9.04 18.73 6.02
N ALA A 60 9.63 19.89 5.68
CA ALA A 60 10.16 20.83 6.65
C ALA A 60 9.05 21.57 7.43
N SER A 61 8.03 22.07 6.72
CA SER A 61 6.89 22.80 7.28
C SER A 61 5.71 22.74 6.31
N TYR A 62 4.64 22.07 6.71
CA TYR A 62 3.37 22.04 5.98
C TYR A 62 2.63 23.37 6.14
N THR A 63 2.74 24.02 7.30
CA THR A 63 2.05 25.28 7.57
C THR A 63 2.55 26.43 6.71
N ASP A 64 3.82 26.40 6.27
CA ASP A 64 4.41 27.43 5.41
C ASP A 64 4.08 27.25 3.92
N LEU A 65 3.45 26.13 3.55
CA LEU A 65 2.98 25.91 2.19
C LEU A 65 1.79 26.81 1.87
N ASN A 66 1.71 27.28 0.62
CA ASN A 66 0.51 27.97 0.16
C ASN A 66 -0.69 27.00 0.02
N ALA A 67 -1.90 27.53 -0.19
CA ALA A 67 -3.11 26.72 -0.22
C ALA A 67 -3.08 25.58 -1.26
N SER A 68 -2.60 25.83 -2.48
CA SER A 68 -2.50 24.78 -3.51
C SER A 68 -1.43 23.74 -3.19
N GLU A 69 -0.32 24.17 -2.61
CA GLU A 69 0.78 23.30 -2.21
C GLU A 69 0.39 22.39 -1.04
N LYS A 70 -0.38 22.91 -0.07
CA LYS A 70 -0.97 22.10 1.00
C LYS A 70 -1.83 20.97 0.47
N ILE A 71 -2.65 21.23 -0.56
CA ILE A 71 -3.48 20.20 -1.21
C ILE A 71 -2.59 19.15 -1.87
N ALA A 72 -1.64 19.57 -2.70
CA ALA A 72 -0.76 18.66 -3.43
C ALA A 72 0.11 17.80 -2.49
N PHE A 73 0.66 18.40 -1.44
CA PHE A 73 1.44 17.69 -0.43
C PHE A 73 0.58 16.74 0.42
N GLY A 74 -0.64 17.16 0.78
CA GLY A 74 -1.60 16.30 1.47
C GLY A 74 -1.95 15.06 0.65
N LEU A 75 -2.24 15.23 -0.64
CA LEU A 75 -2.49 14.11 -1.56
C LEU A 75 -1.27 13.21 -1.72
N TYR A 76 -0.06 13.78 -1.76
CA TYR A 76 1.18 13.01 -1.76
C TYR A 76 1.29 12.13 -0.50
N LEU A 77 1.06 12.68 0.69
CA LEU A 77 1.08 11.90 1.94
C LEU A 77 0.00 10.81 1.93
N GLU A 78 -1.24 11.15 1.59
CA GLU A 78 -2.34 10.17 1.52
C GLU A 78 -2.05 9.03 0.55
N GLN A 79 -1.53 9.33 -0.64
CA GLN A 79 -1.16 8.32 -1.63
C GLN A 79 -0.03 7.43 -1.12
N GLY A 80 0.97 7.99 -0.44
CA GLY A 80 2.05 7.24 0.17
C GLY A 80 1.56 6.31 1.29
N ILE A 81 0.61 6.77 2.10
CA ILE A 81 -0.03 5.97 3.15
C ILE A 81 -0.84 4.83 2.51
N HIS A 82 -1.67 5.11 1.50
CA HIS A 82 -2.43 4.09 0.77
C HIS A 82 -1.53 3.04 0.13
N ALA A 83 -0.46 3.46 -0.55
CA ALA A 83 0.49 2.54 -1.18
C ALA A 83 1.16 1.62 -0.14
N SER A 84 1.52 2.17 1.02
CA SER A 84 2.12 1.39 2.11
C SER A 84 1.11 0.41 2.70
N MET A 85 -0.10 0.88 3.02
CA MET A 85 -1.15 0.03 3.58
C MET A 85 -1.59 -1.07 2.62
N ALA A 86 -1.63 -0.82 1.31
CA ALA A 86 -1.95 -1.83 0.31
C ALA A 86 -0.98 -3.02 0.42
N VAL A 87 0.32 -2.77 0.52
CA VAL A 87 1.33 -3.82 0.74
C VAL A 87 1.10 -4.52 2.09
N TYR A 88 0.81 -3.76 3.16
CA TYR A 88 0.55 -4.32 4.49
C TYR A 88 -0.63 -5.30 4.47
N TYR A 89 -1.78 -4.90 3.94
CA TYR A 89 -2.99 -5.75 3.95
C TYR A 89 -2.84 -7.03 3.13
N HIS A 90 -2.07 -6.99 2.05
CA HIS A 90 -1.88 -8.14 1.18
C HIS A 90 -0.73 -9.04 1.62
N SER A 91 0.18 -8.54 2.45
CA SER A 91 1.28 -9.33 3.00
C SER A 91 0.81 -10.56 3.80
N GLY A 92 -0.32 -10.48 4.52
CA GLY A 92 -0.90 -11.63 5.23
C GLY A 92 -1.40 -12.75 4.30
N ARG A 93 -1.44 -12.51 2.99
CA ARG A 93 -1.76 -13.49 1.95
C ARG A 93 -0.54 -13.85 1.09
N ASP A 94 0.62 -13.29 1.41
CA ASP A 94 1.87 -13.58 0.73
C ASP A 94 2.33 -14.99 1.11
N ILE A 95 2.54 -15.81 0.09
CA ILE A 95 2.96 -17.20 0.21
C ILE A 95 4.47 -17.34 0.41
N THR A 96 5.24 -16.25 0.31
CA THR A 96 6.71 -16.26 0.40
C THR A 96 7.25 -15.76 1.73
N ASP A 97 7.04 -14.48 2.08
CA ASP A 97 7.49 -13.91 3.36
C ASP A 97 6.59 -12.75 3.82
N ALA A 98 5.44 -13.11 4.37
CA ALA A 98 4.45 -12.17 4.90
C ALA A 98 5.07 -11.17 5.89
N GLN A 99 5.95 -11.64 6.78
CA GLN A 99 6.55 -10.81 7.82
C GLN A 99 7.50 -9.75 7.23
N ALA A 100 8.36 -10.14 6.29
CA ALA A 100 9.24 -9.18 5.62
C ALA A 100 8.45 -8.13 4.84
N SER A 101 7.36 -8.53 4.17
CA SER A 101 6.46 -7.62 3.46
C SER A 101 5.77 -6.62 4.40
N MET A 102 5.27 -7.08 5.56
CA MET A 102 4.73 -6.19 6.61
C MET A 102 5.78 -5.18 7.09
N GLN A 103 6.97 -5.65 7.47
CA GLN A 103 8.04 -4.78 7.98
C GLN A 103 8.53 -3.78 6.93
N SER A 104 8.56 -4.18 5.66
CA SER A 104 8.89 -3.28 4.54
C SER A 104 7.88 -2.16 4.41
N SER A 105 6.59 -2.48 4.46
CA SER A 105 5.50 -1.50 4.45
C SER A 105 5.59 -0.53 5.63
N GLU A 106 5.82 -1.03 6.84
CA GLU A 106 5.95 -0.19 8.04
C GLU A 106 7.14 0.77 7.95
N ARG A 107 8.29 0.31 7.46
CA ARG A 107 9.46 1.16 7.22
C ARG A 107 9.16 2.24 6.19
N HIS A 108 8.46 1.91 5.12
CA HIS A 108 8.09 2.87 4.09
C HIS A 108 7.11 3.93 4.63
N LEU A 109 6.08 3.50 5.37
CA LEU A 109 5.13 4.39 6.00
C LEU A 109 5.83 5.35 6.98
N LYS A 110 6.73 4.83 7.82
CA LYS A 110 7.56 5.67 8.71
C LYS A 110 8.41 6.66 7.90
N ALA A 111 9.05 6.23 6.81
CA ALA A 111 9.87 7.12 5.98
C ALA A 111 9.07 8.25 5.30
N ILE A 112 7.77 8.05 5.08
CA ILE A 112 6.87 9.07 4.55
C ILE A 112 6.42 10.04 5.64
N LEU A 113 6.23 9.58 6.88
CA LEU A 113 5.59 10.35 7.94
C LEU A 113 6.55 10.92 9.00
N ASP A 114 7.78 10.43 9.10
CA ASP A 114 8.73 10.81 10.15
C ASP A 114 9.40 12.17 9.87
N HIS A 115 8.59 13.23 9.85
CA HIS A 115 9.04 14.61 9.70
C HIS A 115 7.99 15.60 10.24
N PRO A 116 8.38 16.86 10.56
CA PRO A 116 7.48 17.85 11.16
C PRO A 116 6.21 18.13 10.34
N GLY A 117 6.35 18.34 9.03
CA GLY A 117 5.21 18.68 8.19
C GLY A 117 4.13 17.60 8.11
N ALA A 118 4.46 16.31 8.33
CA ALA A 118 3.45 15.26 8.39
C ALA A 118 2.61 15.37 9.67
N ARG A 119 3.22 15.76 10.80
CA ARG A 119 2.47 16.05 12.05
C ARG A 119 1.54 17.24 11.87
N GLU A 120 2.05 18.32 11.29
CA GLU A 120 1.26 19.52 11.02
C GLU A 120 0.09 19.23 10.08
N TRP A 121 0.35 18.52 8.98
CA TRP A 121 -0.70 18.05 8.07
C TRP A 121 -1.73 17.19 8.81
N TRP A 122 -1.28 16.25 9.65
CA TRP A 122 -2.18 15.35 10.36
C TRP A 122 -3.06 16.09 11.37
N VAL A 123 -2.51 17.04 12.13
CA VAL A 123 -3.30 17.88 13.05
C VAL A 123 -4.42 18.61 12.30
N GLU A 124 -4.14 19.14 11.10
CA GLU A 124 -5.12 19.88 10.29
C GLU A 124 -6.15 18.95 9.62
N ASN A 125 -5.75 17.73 9.22
CA ASN A 125 -6.55 16.88 8.32
C ASN A 125 -7.07 15.57 8.94
N ARG A 126 -6.71 15.24 10.20
CA ARG A 126 -7.06 13.96 10.84
C ARG A 126 -8.55 13.62 10.79
N GLN A 127 -9.42 14.62 10.98
CA GLN A 127 -10.87 14.42 11.00
C GLN A 127 -11.48 14.26 9.60
N SER A 128 -10.94 14.97 8.61
CA SER A 128 -11.40 14.93 7.21
C SER A 128 -10.73 13.85 6.37
N SER A 129 -9.69 13.20 6.91
CA SER A 129 -8.90 12.20 6.19
C SER A 129 -9.77 11.04 5.69
N PRO A 130 -9.62 10.64 4.40
CA PRO A 130 -10.34 9.51 3.83
C PRO A 130 -9.77 8.15 4.28
N LEU A 131 -8.71 8.15 5.10
CA LEU A 131 -8.11 6.94 5.63
C LEU A 131 -9.10 6.16 6.50
N ILE A 132 -9.16 4.85 6.28
CA ILE A 132 -9.87 3.92 7.16
C ILE A 132 -9.24 3.89 8.57
N ASP A 133 -9.99 3.45 9.58
CA ASP A 133 -9.57 3.50 11.00
C ASP A 133 -8.22 2.85 11.28
N PHE A 134 -7.91 1.74 10.61
CA PHE A 134 -6.59 1.12 10.73
C PHE A 134 -5.47 2.07 10.26
N GLY A 135 -5.65 2.72 9.12
CA GLY A 135 -4.69 3.68 8.59
C GLY A 135 -4.52 4.88 9.51
N ARG A 136 -5.63 5.43 10.01
CA ARG A 136 -5.60 6.54 10.98
C ARG A 136 -4.81 6.19 12.23
N ARG A 137 -5.09 5.03 12.84
CA ARG A 137 -4.35 4.55 14.01
C ARG A 137 -2.87 4.37 13.73
N ARG A 138 -2.51 3.88 12.53
CA ARG A 138 -1.09 3.70 12.18
C ARG A 138 -0.37 5.03 12.02
N VAL A 139 -1.04 6.04 11.46
CA VAL A 139 -0.53 7.41 11.40
C VAL A 139 -0.36 7.97 12.82
N ASP A 140 -1.38 7.83 13.67
CA ASP A 140 -1.34 8.24 15.08
C ASP A 140 -0.15 7.60 15.83
N ASP A 141 0.05 6.28 15.69
CA ASP A 141 1.17 5.56 16.31
C ASP A 141 2.55 6.08 15.87
N ILE A 142 2.71 6.38 14.57
CA ILE A 142 3.98 6.83 14.02
C ILE A 142 4.28 8.28 14.41
N LEU A 143 3.24 9.12 14.43
CA LEU A 143 3.38 10.54 14.73
C LEU A 143 3.36 10.84 16.23
N GLY A 144 2.84 9.92 17.05
CA GLY A 144 2.71 10.05 18.50
C GLY A 144 1.54 10.93 18.92
N THR A 145 0.39 10.83 18.24
CA THR A 145 -0.79 11.72 18.39
C THR A 145 -2.10 11.02 18.73
#